data_AF-A0A9E5CXL9-F1
#
_entry.id   AF-A0A9E5CXL9-F1
#
_cell.length_a   1.000
_cell.length_b   1.000
_cell.length_c   1.000
_cell.angle_alpha   90.00
_cell.angle_beta   90.00
_cell.angle_gamma   90.00
#
_symmetry.space_group_name_H-M   'P 1'
#
loop_
_entity.id
_entity.type
_entity.pdbx_description
1 polymer ?
#
loop_
_entity_poly.entity_id
_entity_poly.type
_entity_poly.pdbx_seq_one_letter_code
_entity_poly.pdbx_strand_id
1 'polypeptide(L)'
;PWGDGFPGWHIECSAMSTHLLGERFDFHTGGVDNIFPHHEDEIAQSEGALGHRVVRHWVHGQHLLVDGLKMAKSTGNVYTLSQLIDRGFEPMAFRYLCATVHYRKRLNFTFESLRAASAGLSKLRQEAFQAAGANGEDTGVSDGSAWEEAFWDALKDDLHLPRALAAVWGLVRSEASPRVKTRLLRDFDEVLGFDLLPQPSEVPQAVRALVDERQELRKREDFAPADALRKRVREAGYEVRDVREGLAIVPRATSAPSDMGVLHSSDDVPSFLEEPDEFDFSVILTGRDDLEGLRRAASAVLAQSDGHRIELIIVDNGSSDGTADWLFELTQQEDRVRAITCDHNIGIGAARNCGLRAATGTIVVLLDTSVEPTDEFLKQIAVALEDGTTGIVGPFGVNSEDMREFEDAPGPEVDAVEGYLMAFRRSLVREVGLMDEKFRFYRHLDLDYSLAMRERGYRNRIVPDLPLRRHAHTDWERTPEDERDRLSKRNFYRFLKKYGHSTDLLLAKSK
;
A
#
# COMPACT_ATOMS: atom_id res chain seq x y z
N PRO A 1 -49.14 -2.12 -13.65
CA PRO A 1 -50.03 -0.94 -13.45
C PRO A 1 -49.49 0.37 -14.04
N TRP A 2 -48.16 0.54 -14.17
CA TRP A 2 -47.51 1.79 -14.59
C TRP A 2 -46.73 1.69 -15.92
N GLY A 3 -46.94 0.63 -16.70
CA GLY A 3 -46.18 0.37 -17.94
C GLY A 3 -44.87 -0.39 -17.71
N ASP A 4 -44.07 -0.51 -18.76
CA ASP A 4 -42.79 -1.22 -18.75
C ASP A 4 -41.71 -0.43 -17.98
N GLY A 5 -40.94 -1.13 -17.14
CA GLY A 5 -39.89 -0.53 -16.31
C GLY A 5 -39.14 -1.57 -15.46
N PHE A 6 -38.29 -1.09 -14.56
CA PHE A 6 -37.53 -1.90 -13.61
C PHE A 6 -37.64 -1.31 -12.18
N PRO A 7 -37.51 -2.12 -11.13
CA PRO A 7 -37.54 -1.63 -9.76
C PRO A 7 -36.34 -0.71 -9.46
N GLY A 8 -36.52 0.24 -8.53
CA GLY A 8 -35.38 0.95 -7.94
C GLY A 8 -34.79 0.14 -6.80
N TRP A 9 -33.47 0.23 -6.57
CA TRP A 9 -32.76 -0.59 -5.58
C TRP A 9 -33.51 -0.72 -4.24
N HIS A 10 -34.00 0.38 -3.65
CA HIS A 10 -34.71 0.36 -2.36
C HIS A 10 -35.91 -0.61 -2.30
N ILE A 11 -36.77 -0.64 -3.33
CA ILE A 11 -38.01 -1.45 -3.28
C ILE A 11 -37.75 -2.95 -3.40
N GLU A 12 -36.62 -3.33 -4.00
CA GLU A 12 -36.23 -4.72 -4.17
C GLU A 12 -36.00 -5.37 -2.80
N CYS A 13 -35.20 -4.73 -1.94
CA CYS A 13 -34.90 -5.23 -0.59
C CYS A 13 -36.17 -5.36 0.27
N SER A 14 -37.03 -4.34 0.27
CA SER A 14 -38.31 -4.35 1.00
C SER A 14 -39.24 -5.48 0.57
N ALA A 15 -39.44 -5.63 -0.75
CA ALA A 15 -40.36 -6.63 -1.29
C ALA A 15 -39.83 -8.07 -1.11
N MET A 16 -38.54 -8.29 -1.37
CA MET A 16 -37.93 -9.62 -1.27
C MET A 16 -37.83 -10.10 0.18
N SER A 17 -37.39 -9.23 1.10
CA SER A 17 -37.25 -9.58 2.52
C SER A 17 -38.60 -9.95 3.14
N THR A 18 -39.64 -9.15 2.88
CA THR A 18 -41.00 -9.43 3.35
C THR A 18 -41.54 -10.75 2.77
N HIS A 19 -41.27 -11.03 1.49
CA HIS A 19 -41.72 -12.28 0.86
C HIS A 19 -41.03 -13.53 1.43
N LEU A 20 -39.72 -13.45 1.69
CA LEU A 20 -38.92 -14.60 2.11
C LEU A 20 -38.92 -14.84 3.62
N LEU A 21 -38.89 -13.76 4.41
CA LEU A 21 -38.76 -13.81 5.87
C LEU A 21 -40.08 -13.55 6.60
N GLY A 22 -41.11 -13.12 5.86
CA GLY A 22 -42.40 -12.69 6.40
C GLY A 22 -42.42 -11.21 6.79
N GLU A 23 -43.59 -10.75 7.26
CA GLU A 23 -43.84 -9.34 7.62
C GLU A 23 -43.09 -8.88 8.88
N ARG A 24 -42.47 -9.81 9.62
CA ARG A 24 -41.68 -9.53 10.83
C ARG A 24 -40.46 -10.44 10.90
N PHE A 25 -39.28 -9.85 10.99
CA PHE A 25 -38.03 -10.59 11.15
C PHE A 25 -37.04 -9.89 12.07
N ASP A 26 -36.10 -10.67 12.61
CA ASP A 26 -35.30 -10.24 13.77
C ASP A 26 -34.14 -9.32 13.38
N PHE A 27 -33.39 -9.64 12.33
CA PHE A 27 -32.14 -8.96 11.98
C PHE A 27 -32.10 -8.54 10.51
N HIS A 28 -31.68 -7.31 10.26
CA HIS A 28 -31.31 -6.80 8.95
C HIS A 28 -29.91 -6.18 9.04
N THR A 29 -29.03 -6.50 8.09
CA THR A 29 -27.63 -6.08 8.11
C THR A 29 -27.24 -5.27 6.88
N GLY A 30 -26.19 -4.46 6.99
CA GLY A 30 -25.60 -3.78 5.84
C GLY A 30 -24.38 -2.95 6.21
N GLY A 31 -23.87 -2.17 5.26
CA GLY A 31 -22.83 -1.18 5.55
C GLY A 31 -23.42 0.04 6.27
N VAL A 32 -22.57 0.81 6.96
CA VAL A 32 -22.99 2.08 7.61
C VAL A 32 -23.49 3.11 6.59
N ASP A 33 -23.06 3.01 5.33
CA ASP A 33 -23.56 3.79 4.20
C ASP A 33 -24.98 3.39 3.78
N ASN A 34 -25.45 2.20 4.13
CA ASN A 34 -26.84 1.82 3.89
C ASN A 34 -27.80 2.41 4.92
N ILE A 35 -27.34 2.93 6.07
CA ILE A 35 -28.23 3.60 7.03
C ILE A 35 -29.05 4.69 6.32
N PHE A 36 -28.37 5.54 5.55
CA PHE A 36 -29.05 6.56 4.77
C PHE A 36 -28.47 6.67 3.35
N PRO A 37 -29.31 6.70 2.30
CA PRO A 37 -30.78 6.67 2.36
C PRO A 37 -31.38 5.25 2.39
N HIS A 38 -30.57 4.21 2.14
CA HIS A 38 -31.09 2.92 1.70
C HIS A 38 -32.06 2.23 2.66
N HIS A 39 -31.61 1.92 3.88
CA HIS A 39 -32.43 1.23 4.88
C HIS A 39 -33.56 2.11 5.41
N GLU A 40 -33.37 3.43 5.47
CA GLU A 40 -34.42 4.36 5.87
C GLU A 40 -35.57 4.38 4.85
N ASP A 41 -35.26 4.27 3.56
CA ASP A 41 -36.26 4.07 2.51
C ASP A 41 -36.93 2.68 2.60
N GLU A 42 -36.19 1.64 2.97
CA GLU A 42 -36.78 0.30 3.18
C GLU A 42 -37.76 0.27 4.35
N ILE A 43 -37.41 0.93 5.46
CA ILE A 43 -38.30 1.12 6.61
C ILE A 43 -39.55 1.87 6.16
N ALA A 44 -39.39 2.98 5.44
CA ALA A 44 -40.51 3.79 4.96
C ALA A 44 -41.45 3.00 4.03
N GLN A 45 -40.90 2.20 3.12
CA GLN A 45 -41.66 1.37 2.18
C GLN A 45 -42.39 0.24 2.90
N SER A 46 -41.68 -0.52 3.73
CA SER A 46 -42.20 -1.74 4.34
C SER A 46 -43.18 -1.42 5.48
N GLU A 47 -42.80 -0.52 6.39
CA GLU A 47 -43.67 -0.13 7.49
C GLU A 47 -44.85 0.74 7.00
N GLY A 48 -44.64 1.53 5.94
CA GLY A 48 -45.72 2.27 5.28
C GLY A 48 -46.76 1.36 4.63
N ALA A 49 -46.34 0.24 4.04
CA ALA A 49 -47.23 -0.74 3.43
C ALA A 49 -47.95 -1.63 4.47
N LEU A 50 -47.29 -2.01 5.56
CA LEU A 50 -47.78 -3.00 6.53
C LEU A 50 -48.35 -2.39 7.81
N GLY A 51 -48.10 -1.12 8.08
CA GLY A 51 -48.61 -0.39 9.24
C GLY A 51 -47.99 -0.80 10.58
N HIS A 52 -46.85 -1.50 10.55
CA HIS A 52 -46.16 -1.94 11.75
C HIS A 52 -44.66 -2.13 11.53
N ARG A 53 -43.91 -2.20 12.63
CA ARG A 53 -42.47 -2.47 12.60
C ARG A 53 -42.13 -3.83 12.01
N VAL A 54 -41.31 -3.84 10.95
CA VAL A 54 -40.92 -5.05 10.20
C VAL A 54 -39.63 -5.67 10.75
N VAL A 55 -38.60 -4.86 11.02
CA VAL A 55 -37.28 -5.32 11.48
C VAL A 55 -37.01 -4.96 12.93
N ARG A 56 -36.62 -5.94 13.75
CA ARG A 56 -36.34 -5.72 15.19
C ARG A 56 -34.94 -5.17 15.48
N HIS A 57 -33.93 -5.59 14.74
CA HIS A 57 -32.53 -5.18 14.95
C HIS A 57 -31.85 -4.86 13.62
N TRP A 58 -31.26 -3.67 13.53
CA TRP A 58 -30.45 -3.25 12.41
C TRP A 58 -28.97 -3.26 12.82
N VAL A 59 -28.13 -3.93 12.03
CA VAL A 59 -26.72 -4.16 12.36
C VAL A 59 -25.84 -3.67 11.21
N HIS A 60 -25.02 -2.64 11.45
CA HIS A 60 -24.22 -1.99 10.40
C HIS A 60 -22.72 -2.11 10.63
N GLY A 61 -22.01 -2.60 9.61
CA GLY A 61 -20.56 -2.62 9.55
C GLY A 61 -19.98 -1.24 9.20
N GLN A 62 -18.87 -0.87 9.85
CA GLN A 62 -18.12 0.32 9.48
C GLN A 62 -17.30 0.12 8.21
N HIS A 63 -16.91 1.24 7.61
CA HIS A 63 -16.13 1.25 6.38
C HIS A 63 -14.74 0.62 6.55
N LEU A 64 -14.31 -0.06 5.48
CA LEU A 64 -12.91 -0.33 5.20
C LEU A 64 -12.27 0.93 4.58
N LEU A 65 -11.18 1.38 5.18
CA LEU A 65 -10.28 2.40 4.62
C LEU A 65 -9.10 1.70 3.94
N VAL A 66 -8.47 2.37 3.00
CA VAL A 66 -7.22 1.97 2.35
C VAL A 66 -6.26 3.14 2.44
N ASP A 67 -5.14 2.93 3.15
CA ASP A 67 -4.12 3.96 3.42
C ASP A 67 -4.73 5.27 3.99
N GLY A 68 -5.67 5.10 4.93
CA GLY A 68 -6.37 6.19 5.61
C GLY A 68 -7.48 6.85 4.78
N LEU A 69 -7.69 6.43 3.53
CA LEU A 69 -8.72 6.96 2.63
C LEU A 69 -9.91 6.02 2.50
N LYS A 70 -11.11 6.55 2.23
CA LYS A 70 -12.25 5.70 1.89
C LYS A 70 -11.94 4.93 0.61
N MET A 71 -12.24 3.64 0.59
CA MET A 71 -12.12 2.81 -0.61
C MET A 71 -13.11 3.30 -1.67
N ALA A 72 -12.62 3.68 -2.85
CA ALA A 72 -13.44 4.08 -3.98
C ALA A 72 -12.73 3.82 -5.31
N LYS A 73 -13.47 3.42 -6.34
CA LYS A 73 -12.91 3.16 -7.69
C LYS A 73 -12.19 4.40 -8.23
N SER A 74 -12.75 5.58 -7.98
CA SER A 74 -12.19 6.88 -8.41
C SER A 74 -10.83 7.20 -7.78
N THR A 75 -10.53 6.66 -6.59
CA THR A 75 -9.25 6.86 -5.91
C THR A 75 -8.21 5.79 -6.26
N GLY A 76 -8.55 4.81 -7.10
CA GLY A 76 -7.64 3.74 -7.53
C GLY A 76 -7.16 2.83 -6.39
N ASN A 77 -7.79 2.90 -5.22
CA ASN A 77 -7.41 2.19 -3.98
C ASN A 77 -8.35 1.03 -3.67
N VAL A 78 -8.96 0.42 -4.69
CA VAL A 78 -9.83 -0.75 -4.55
C VAL A 78 -9.02 -1.99 -4.87
N TYR A 79 -9.00 -2.94 -3.94
CA TYR A 79 -8.37 -4.24 -4.13
C TYR A 79 -9.42 -5.35 -4.13
N THR A 80 -9.42 -6.18 -5.17
CA THR A 80 -10.21 -7.41 -5.22
C THR A 80 -9.45 -8.55 -4.55
N LEU A 81 -10.17 -9.60 -4.12
CA LEU A 81 -9.51 -10.80 -3.59
C LEU A 81 -8.56 -11.44 -4.60
N SER A 82 -8.91 -11.45 -5.89
CA SER A 82 -8.01 -11.92 -6.95
C SER A 82 -6.70 -11.13 -6.99
N GLN A 83 -6.76 -9.81 -6.88
CA GLN A 83 -5.56 -8.96 -6.84
C GLN A 83 -4.69 -9.19 -5.59
N LEU A 84 -5.28 -9.62 -4.47
CA LEU A 84 -4.52 -10.02 -3.28
C LEU A 84 -3.86 -11.39 -3.50
N ILE A 85 -4.56 -12.34 -4.12
CA ILE A 85 -4.02 -13.66 -4.48
C ILE A 85 -2.87 -13.53 -5.48
N ASP A 86 -3.02 -12.67 -6.51
CA ASP A 86 -1.98 -12.41 -7.52
C ASP A 86 -0.71 -11.82 -6.88
N ARG A 87 -0.87 -11.09 -5.76
CA ARG A 87 0.22 -10.56 -4.91
C ARG A 87 0.77 -11.59 -3.92
N GLY A 88 0.30 -12.83 -3.97
CA GLY A 88 0.76 -13.95 -3.14
C GLY A 88 0.17 -14.01 -1.73
N PHE A 89 -0.92 -13.29 -1.45
CA PHE A 89 -1.63 -13.39 -0.17
C PHE A 89 -2.70 -14.49 -0.20
N GLU A 90 -2.78 -15.26 0.89
CA GLU A 90 -3.93 -16.13 1.15
C GLU A 90 -5.19 -15.28 1.42
N PRO A 91 -6.36 -15.60 0.84
CA PRO A 91 -7.61 -14.91 1.18
C PRO A 91 -7.92 -14.93 2.68
N MET A 92 -7.51 -15.99 3.36
CA MET A 92 -7.69 -16.14 4.80
C MET A 92 -6.92 -15.10 5.62
N ALA A 93 -5.82 -14.55 5.09
CA ALA A 93 -5.11 -13.46 5.75
C ALA A 93 -6.00 -12.20 5.85
N PHE A 94 -6.81 -11.92 4.83
CA PHE A 94 -7.77 -10.80 4.89
C PHE A 94 -8.91 -11.09 5.86
N ARG A 95 -9.38 -12.33 5.94
CA ARG A 95 -10.38 -12.76 6.94
C ARG A 95 -9.85 -12.59 8.36
N TYR A 96 -8.61 -13.01 8.61
CA TYR A 96 -7.94 -12.81 9.89
C TYR A 96 -7.77 -11.32 10.22
N LEU A 97 -7.36 -10.50 9.23
CA LEU A 97 -7.28 -9.05 9.39
C LEU A 97 -8.62 -8.46 9.85
N CYS A 98 -9.73 -8.85 9.20
CA CYS A 98 -11.07 -8.40 9.56
C CYS A 98 -11.45 -8.79 11.00
N ALA A 99 -11.01 -9.96 11.48
CA ALA A 99 -11.27 -10.41 12.85
C ALA A 99 -10.45 -9.66 13.91
N THR A 100 -9.41 -8.91 13.52
CA THR A 100 -8.60 -8.11 14.46
C THR A 100 -9.26 -6.79 14.84
N VAL A 101 -10.35 -6.40 14.18
CA VAL A 101 -11.09 -5.16 14.43
C VAL A 101 -12.58 -5.46 14.65
N HIS A 102 -13.21 -4.76 15.59
CA HIS A 102 -14.65 -4.87 15.83
C HIS A 102 -15.44 -4.33 14.63
N TYR A 103 -16.50 -5.02 14.18
CA TYR A 103 -17.22 -4.66 12.94
C TYR A 103 -17.76 -3.22 12.90
N ARG A 104 -18.08 -2.65 14.06
CA ARG A 104 -18.50 -1.24 14.25
C ARG A 104 -17.35 -0.22 14.28
N LYS A 105 -16.12 -0.63 14.00
CA LYS A 105 -14.94 0.25 13.92
C LYS A 105 -14.40 0.24 12.50
N ARG A 106 -13.87 1.39 12.06
CA ARG A 106 -13.22 1.47 10.76
C ARG A 106 -11.96 0.62 10.79
N LEU A 107 -11.82 -0.27 9.82
CA LEU A 107 -10.60 -1.01 9.58
C LEU A 107 -9.77 -0.23 8.56
N ASN A 108 -8.51 0.06 8.86
CA ASN A 108 -7.58 0.61 7.87
C ASN A 108 -6.78 -0.53 7.24
N PHE A 109 -7.09 -0.85 6.00
CA PHE A 109 -6.35 -1.78 5.18
C PHE A 109 -5.08 -1.10 4.65
N THR A 110 -3.96 -1.72 4.94
CA THR A 110 -2.67 -1.51 4.28
C THR A 110 -2.08 -2.89 3.96
N PHE A 111 -1.21 -3.00 2.97
CA PHE A 111 -0.52 -4.27 2.73
C PHE A 111 0.36 -4.69 3.91
N GLU A 112 0.85 -3.74 4.71
CA GLU A 112 1.52 -4.01 5.97
C GLU A 112 0.58 -4.71 6.97
N SER A 113 -0.63 -4.17 7.16
CA SER A 113 -1.64 -4.80 8.02
C SER A 113 -2.03 -6.20 7.54
N LEU A 114 -2.08 -6.41 6.22
CA LEU A 114 -2.37 -7.72 5.62
C LEU A 114 -1.20 -8.71 5.79
N ARG A 115 0.05 -8.27 5.66
CA ARG A 115 1.24 -9.10 5.96
C ARG A 115 1.29 -9.47 7.44
N ALA A 116 1.05 -8.51 8.33
CA ALA A 116 0.97 -8.76 9.77
C ALA A 116 -0.14 -9.77 10.09
N ALA A 117 -1.30 -9.66 9.44
CA ALA A 117 -2.39 -10.62 9.55
C ALA A 117 -2.01 -12.01 9.01
N SER A 118 -1.34 -12.09 7.84
CA SER A 118 -0.83 -13.33 7.26
C SER A 118 0.17 -14.05 8.17
N ALA A 119 1.13 -13.30 8.73
CA ALA A 119 2.10 -13.81 9.69
C ALA A 119 1.42 -14.26 10.99
N GLY A 120 0.47 -13.46 11.50
CA GLY A 120 -0.32 -13.77 12.69
C GLY A 120 -1.13 -15.05 12.53
N LEU A 121 -1.85 -15.20 11.42
CA LEU A 121 -2.60 -16.40 11.08
C LEU A 121 -1.69 -17.63 10.94
N SER A 122 -0.57 -17.50 10.23
CA SER A 122 0.39 -18.60 10.05
C SER A 122 0.94 -19.10 11.38
N LYS A 123 1.27 -18.16 12.29
CA LYS A 123 1.73 -18.47 13.64
C LYS A 123 0.62 -19.10 14.48
N LEU A 124 -0.61 -18.61 14.39
CA LEU A 124 -1.74 -19.17 15.12
C LEU A 124 -2.00 -20.62 14.70
N ARG A 125 -2.04 -20.91 13.40
CA ARG A 125 -2.15 -22.27 12.85
C ARG A 125 -1.00 -23.16 13.32
N GLN A 126 0.22 -22.62 13.41
CA GLN A 126 1.36 -23.36 13.94
C GLN A 126 1.21 -23.73 15.41
N GLU A 127 0.89 -22.77 16.27
CA GLU A 127 0.68 -23.01 17.70
C GLU A 127 -0.52 -23.96 17.91
N ALA A 128 -1.60 -23.81 17.13
CA ALA A 128 -2.79 -24.67 17.18
C ALA A 128 -2.44 -26.11 16.84
N PHE A 129 -1.71 -26.31 15.75
CA PHE A 129 -1.26 -27.64 15.33
C PHE A 129 -0.35 -28.30 16.37
N GLN A 130 0.62 -27.56 16.92
CA GLN A 130 1.54 -28.08 17.95
C GLN A 130 0.80 -28.41 19.25
N ALA A 131 -0.17 -27.60 19.63
CA ALA A 131 -0.97 -27.81 20.82
C ALA A 131 -1.94 -29.00 20.69
N ALA A 132 -2.31 -29.38 19.47
CA ALA A 132 -3.23 -30.47 19.17
C ALA A 132 -2.57 -31.85 18.99
N GLY A 133 -1.28 -31.94 18.65
CA GLY A 133 -0.59 -33.23 18.43
C GLY A 133 -0.13 -33.94 19.71
N ALA A 134 0.29 -35.22 19.69
CA ALA A 134 -0.43 -36.43 19.26
C ALA A 134 -0.39 -37.38 20.49
N ASN A 135 -1.47 -38.08 20.80
CA ASN A 135 -1.54 -39.15 21.82
C ASN A 135 -0.98 -38.83 23.24
N GLY A 136 -0.86 -37.57 23.62
CA GLY A 136 -0.47 -37.22 24.99
C GLY A 136 -1.52 -37.72 25.99
N GLU A 137 -1.08 -38.46 27.02
CA GLU A 137 -1.92 -38.79 28.17
C GLU A 137 -2.59 -37.52 28.71
N ASP A 138 -3.83 -37.65 29.18
CA ASP A 138 -4.66 -36.57 29.72
C ASP A 138 -4.08 -36.07 31.06
N THR A 139 -2.95 -35.37 30.95
CA THR A 139 -2.10 -34.90 32.05
C THR A 139 -2.26 -33.39 32.27
N GLY A 140 -3.14 -32.74 31.48
CA GLY A 140 -3.46 -31.34 31.61
C GLY A 140 -4.23 -31.05 32.90
N VAL A 141 -3.93 -29.93 33.54
CA VAL A 141 -4.51 -29.52 34.84
C VAL A 141 -5.80 -28.70 34.65
N SER A 142 -6.02 -28.13 33.46
CA SER A 142 -7.18 -27.31 33.12
C SER A 142 -8.03 -27.98 32.03
N ASP A 143 -9.35 -27.95 32.22
CA ASP A 143 -10.35 -28.46 31.28
C ASP A 143 -10.70 -27.47 30.15
N GLY A 144 -10.03 -26.30 30.13
CA GLY A 144 -10.21 -25.26 29.11
C GLY A 144 -11.49 -24.43 29.25
N SER A 145 -12.33 -24.67 30.26
CA SER A 145 -13.62 -24.00 30.49
C SER A 145 -13.51 -22.47 30.49
N ALA A 146 -12.49 -21.91 31.15
CA ALA A 146 -12.25 -20.48 31.20
C ALA A 146 -12.02 -19.85 29.80
N TRP A 147 -11.40 -20.59 28.86
CA TRP A 147 -11.17 -20.12 27.50
C TRP A 147 -12.42 -20.26 26.63
N GLU A 148 -13.20 -21.32 26.85
CA GLU A 148 -14.51 -21.51 26.23
C GLU A 148 -15.48 -20.38 26.62
N GLU A 149 -15.59 -20.09 27.92
CA GLU A 149 -16.40 -18.99 28.43
C GLU A 149 -15.91 -17.65 27.87
N ALA A 150 -14.60 -17.37 27.91
CA ALA A 150 -14.04 -16.14 27.38
C ALA A 150 -14.31 -15.95 25.86
N PHE A 151 -14.25 -17.02 25.07
CA PHE A 151 -14.55 -16.96 23.64
C PHE A 151 -16.02 -16.65 23.39
N TRP A 152 -16.93 -17.39 24.01
CA TRP A 152 -18.37 -17.21 23.80
C TRP A 152 -18.90 -15.90 24.37
N ASP A 153 -18.39 -15.46 25.52
CA ASP A 153 -18.78 -14.17 26.10
C ASP A 153 -18.31 -12.98 25.26
N ALA A 154 -17.14 -13.10 24.62
CA ALA A 154 -16.72 -12.11 23.63
C ALA A 154 -17.68 -12.03 22.43
N LEU A 155 -18.22 -13.16 21.95
CA LEU A 155 -19.18 -13.15 20.85
C LEU A 155 -20.56 -12.64 21.25
N LYS A 156 -21.03 -12.97 22.46
CA LYS A 156 -22.29 -12.44 23.03
C LYS A 156 -22.23 -10.92 23.22
N ASP A 157 -21.04 -10.39 23.50
CA ASP A 157 -20.77 -8.95 23.59
C ASP A 157 -20.61 -8.34 22.19
N ASP A 158 -21.71 -8.23 21.44
CA ASP A 158 -21.76 -7.56 20.12
C ASP A 158 -20.75 -8.12 19.09
N LEU A 159 -20.60 -9.45 19.01
CA LEU A 159 -19.68 -10.11 18.07
C LEU A 159 -18.24 -9.60 18.18
N HIS A 160 -17.70 -9.48 19.39
CA HIS A 160 -16.37 -8.92 19.64
C HIS A 160 -15.22 -9.88 19.23
N LEU A 161 -15.08 -10.11 17.92
CA LEU A 161 -14.07 -10.99 17.31
C LEU A 161 -12.64 -10.74 17.81
N PRO A 162 -12.16 -9.50 18.06
CA PRO A 162 -10.81 -9.31 18.58
C PRO A 162 -10.58 -9.95 19.96
N ARG A 163 -11.61 -9.98 20.81
CA ARG A 163 -11.55 -10.61 22.15
C ARG A 163 -11.70 -12.11 22.03
N ALA A 164 -12.57 -12.59 21.14
CA ALA A 164 -12.68 -14.02 20.82
C ALA A 164 -11.33 -14.56 20.30
N LEU A 165 -10.66 -13.84 19.39
CA LEU A 165 -9.34 -14.17 18.89
C LEU A 165 -8.28 -14.19 20.01
N ALA A 166 -8.35 -13.26 20.96
CA ALA A 166 -7.48 -13.28 22.14
C ALA A 166 -7.71 -14.54 23.01
N ALA A 167 -8.95 -15.00 23.17
CA ALA A 167 -9.26 -16.25 23.85
C ALA A 167 -8.69 -17.47 23.13
N VAL A 168 -8.72 -17.50 21.79
CA VAL A 168 -8.07 -18.55 21.00
C VAL A 168 -6.56 -18.58 21.26
N TRP A 169 -5.88 -17.43 21.15
CA TRP A 169 -4.44 -17.32 21.47
C TRP A 169 -4.12 -17.72 22.92
N GLY A 170 -5.01 -17.44 23.86
CA GLY A 170 -4.90 -17.89 25.25
C GLY A 170 -5.00 -19.40 25.37
N LEU A 171 -5.99 -20.02 24.71
CA LEU A 171 -6.18 -21.47 24.71
C LEU A 171 -4.94 -22.20 24.18
N VAL A 172 -4.40 -21.82 23.02
CA VAL A 172 -3.23 -22.50 22.43
C VAL A 172 -2.03 -22.50 23.36
N ARG A 173 -1.83 -21.41 24.12
CA ARG A 173 -0.71 -21.20 25.04
C ARG A 173 -0.94 -21.70 26.47
N SER A 174 -2.15 -22.16 26.77
CA SER A 174 -2.52 -22.62 28.11
C SER A 174 -1.97 -24.01 28.44
N GLU A 175 -2.13 -24.42 29.71
CA GLU A 175 -1.81 -25.77 30.19
C GLU A 175 -2.97 -26.78 30.00
N ALA A 176 -3.98 -26.45 29.18
CA ALA A 176 -5.07 -27.36 28.86
C ALA A 176 -4.57 -28.61 28.11
N SER A 177 -5.22 -29.75 28.29
CA SER A 177 -4.78 -30.99 27.64
C SER A 177 -4.92 -30.90 26.11
N PRO A 178 -4.06 -31.59 25.33
CA PRO A 178 -4.16 -31.59 23.86
C PRO A 178 -5.53 -31.98 23.33
N ARG A 179 -6.22 -32.90 24.03
CA ARG A 179 -7.59 -33.34 23.70
C ARG A 179 -8.59 -32.19 23.85
N VAL A 180 -8.52 -31.45 24.96
CA VAL A 180 -9.36 -30.28 25.22
C VAL A 180 -9.10 -29.18 24.20
N LYS A 181 -7.82 -28.84 23.96
CA LYS A 181 -7.45 -27.82 22.97
C LYS A 181 -7.94 -28.19 21.58
N THR A 182 -7.80 -29.44 21.17
CA THR A 182 -8.29 -29.91 19.87
C THR A 182 -9.80 -29.73 19.72
N ARG A 183 -10.58 -30.11 20.74
CA ARG A 183 -12.05 -29.93 20.72
C ARG A 183 -12.39 -28.45 20.60
N LEU A 184 -11.92 -27.63 21.53
CA LEU A 184 -12.27 -26.21 21.57
C LEU A 184 -11.78 -25.44 20.35
N LEU A 185 -10.58 -25.75 19.83
CA LEU A 185 -10.09 -25.12 18.59
C LEU A 185 -10.98 -25.46 17.39
N ARG A 186 -11.54 -26.67 17.30
CA ARG A 186 -12.51 -27.01 16.23
C ARG A 186 -13.80 -26.23 16.42
N ASP A 187 -14.34 -26.20 17.63
CA ASP A 187 -15.58 -25.50 17.95
C ASP A 187 -15.46 -23.99 17.67
N PHE A 188 -14.34 -23.36 18.06
CA PHE A 188 -14.08 -21.94 17.79
C PHE A 188 -13.91 -21.65 16.30
N ASP A 189 -13.33 -22.60 15.55
CA ASP A 189 -13.07 -22.43 14.13
C ASP A 189 -14.34 -22.58 13.26
N GLU A 190 -15.44 -23.12 13.80
CA GLU A 190 -16.74 -23.05 13.13
C GLU A 190 -17.23 -21.59 12.96
N VAL A 191 -16.85 -20.71 13.89
CA VAL A 191 -17.14 -19.27 13.82
C VAL A 191 -16.04 -18.54 13.05
N LEU A 192 -14.77 -18.80 13.40
CA LEU A 192 -13.64 -18.05 12.86
C LEU A 192 -13.32 -18.44 11.42
N GLY A 193 -13.41 -19.73 11.06
CA GLY A 193 -13.14 -20.24 9.71
C GLY A 193 -11.72 -19.96 9.24
N PHE A 194 -10.72 -20.19 10.09
CA PHE A 194 -9.29 -19.99 9.80
C PHE A 194 -8.56 -21.27 9.42
N ASP A 195 -9.21 -22.42 9.41
CA ASP A 195 -8.57 -23.72 9.21
C ASP A 195 -7.44 -23.93 10.23
N LEU A 196 -7.74 -23.69 11.51
CA LEU A 196 -6.77 -23.68 12.61
C LEU A 196 -6.08 -25.03 12.79
N LEU A 197 -6.85 -26.10 12.59
CA LEU A 197 -6.35 -27.46 12.61
C LEU A 197 -6.52 -28.04 11.21
N PRO A 198 -5.56 -28.86 10.75
CA PRO A 198 -5.74 -29.57 9.49
C PRO A 198 -7.04 -30.36 9.59
N GLN A 199 -7.94 -30.08 8.66
CA GLN A 199 -8.94 -31.07 8.28
C GLN A 199 -8.15 -32.32 7.87
N PRO A 200 -8.60 -33.53 8.19
CA PRO A 200 -8.06 -34.73 7.57
C PRO A 200 -8.40 -34.74 6.07
N SER A 201 -7.86 -33.78 5.31
CA SER A 201 -7.72 -33.89 3.87
C SER A 201 -6.76 -35.03 3.64
N GLU A 202 -7.13 -36.00 2.81
CA GLU A 202 -6.22 -37.05 2.38
C GLU A 202 -4.98 -36.40 1.75
N VAL A 203 -3.90 -36.24 2.54
CA VAL A 203 -2.61 -35.83 2.00
C VAL A 203 -2.36 -36.72 0.78
N PRO A 204 -2.20 -36.16 -0.42
CA PRO A 204 -2.13 -36.96 -1.64
C PRO A 204 -1.04 -38.01 -1.49
N GLN A 205 -1.29 -39.23 -1.95
CA GLN A 205 -0.33 -40.34 -1.82
C GLN A 205 1.04 -39.97 -2.41
N ALA A 206 1.05 -39.15 -3.48
CA ALA A 206 2.26 -38.57 -4.06
C ALA A 206 3.07 -37.72 -3.08
N VAL A 207 2.41 -36.88 -2.26
CA VAL A 207 3.08 -36.05 -1.25
C VAL A 207 3.61 -36.91 -0.10
N ARG A 208 2.85 -37.93 0.34
CA ARG A 208 3.32 -38.89 1.37
C ARG A 208 4.57 -39.64 0.91
N ALA A 209 4.57 -40.14 -0.33
CA ALA A 209 5.72 -40.83 -0.91
C ALA A 209 6.98 -39.95 -0.94
N LEU A 210 6.85 -38.66 -1.32
CA LEU A 210 7.98 -37.70 -1.29
C LEU A 210 8.54 -37.49 0.13
N VAL A 211 7.66 -37.49 1.13
CA VAL A 211 8.05 -37.31 2.54
C VAL A 211 8.72 -38.57 3.10
N ASP A 212 8.20 -39.75 2.77
CA ASP A 212 8.78 -41.03 3.17
C ASP A 212 10.18 -41.24 2.56
N GLU A 213 10.32 -40.96 1.26
CA GLU A 213 11.60 -41.02 0.56
C GLU A 213 12.62 -40.03 1.16
N ARG A 214 12.17 -38.81 1.49
CA ARG A 214 12.99 -37.83 2.21
C ARG A 214 13.45 -38.35 3.57
N GLN A 215 12.62 -39.08 4.31
CA GLN A 215 13.01 -39.65 5.61
C GLN A 215 14.07 -40.73 5.45
N GLU A 216 13.94 -41.61 4.45
CA GLU A 216 14.96 -42.62 4.16
C GLU A 216 16.30 -41.99 3.76
N LEU A 217 16.29 -40.89 2.99
CA LEU A 217 17.49 -40.14 2.63
C LEU A 217 18.13 -39.46 3.85
N ARG A 218 17.34 -38.86 4.74
CA ARG A 218 17.85 -38.28 6.00
C ARG A 218 18.46 -39.34 6.93
N LYS A 219 17.88 -40.53 7.02
CA LYS A 219 18.44 -41.66 7.80
C LYS A 219 19.80 -42.12 7.27
N ARG A 220 20.06 -41.90 5.98
CA ARG A 220 21.32 -42.23 5.30
C ARG A 220 22.28 -41.02 5.20
N GLU A 221 21.96 -39.92 5.88
CA GLU A 221 22.72 -38.66 5.88
C GLU A 221 22.90 -38.03 4.48
N ASP A 222 22.00 -38.33 3.54
CA ASP A 222 22.03 -37.79 2.18
C ASP A 222 21.17 -36.52 2.08
N PHE A 223 21.77 -35.40 2.49
CA PHE A 223 21.03 -34.15 2.74
C PHE A 223 20.61 -33.40 1.47
N ALA A 224 21.43 -33.41 0.40
CA ALA A 224 21.12 -32.64 -0.80
C ALA A 224 19.87 -33.16 -1.55
N PRO A 225 19.71 -34.49 -1.77
CA PRO A 225 18.49 -35.07 -2.32
C PRO A 225 17.28 -34.93 -1.37
N ALA A 226 17.49 -35.02 -0.05
CA ALA A 226 16.44 -34.80 0.93
C ALA A 226 15.89 -33.36 0.89
N ASP A 227 16.73 -32.36 0.64
CA ASP A 227 16.33 -30.96 0.45
C ASP A 227 15.62 -30.73 -0.89
N ALA A 228 16.02 -31.42 -1.96
CA ALA A 228 15.30 -31.39 -3.23
C ALA A 228 13.86 -31.93 -3.08
N LEU A 229 13.67 -33.04 -2.34
CA LEU A 229 12.34 -33.57 -2.02
C LEU A 229 11.53 -32.62 -1.13
N ARG A 230 12.18 -31.94 -0.17
CA ARG A 230 11.52 -30.90 0.65
C ARG A 230 10.98 -29.76 -0.22
N LYS A 231 11.73 -29.34 -1.26
CA LYS A 231 11.27 -28.33 -2.22
C LYS A 231 10.05 -28.82 -3.00
N ARG A 232 10.06 -30.06 -3.49
CA ARG A 232 8.92 -30.66 -4.22
C ARG A 232 7.66 -30.78 -3.35
N VAL A 233 7.81 -31.12 -2.06
CA VAL A 233 6.69 -31.12 -1.11
C VAL A 233 6.12 -29.70 -0.95
N ARG A 234 6.98 -28.67 -0.88
CA ARG A 234 6.59 -27.26 -0.83
C ARG A 234 5.91 -26.75 -2.10
N GLU A 235 6.35 -27.21 -3.27
CA GLU A 235 5.73 -26.91 -4.57
C GLU A 235 4.35 -27.56 -4.69
N ALA A 236 4.15 -28.73 -4.08
CA ALA A 236 2.85 -29.39 -4.00
C ALA A 236 1.88 -28.74 -3.00
N GLY A 237 2.26 -27.62 -2.36
CA GLY A 237 1.43 -26.90 -1.40
C GLY A 237 1.44 -27.50 0.01
N TYR A 238 2.45 -28.30 0.37
CA TYR A 238 2.58 -28.90 1.70
C TYR A 238 3.94 -28.57 2.32
N GLU A 239 4.04 -28.69 3.63
CA GLU A 239 5.32 -28.63 4.33
C GLU A 239 5.44 -29.73 5.38
N VAL A 240 6.69 -30.08 5.63
CA VAL A 240 7.07 -31.10 6.59
C VAL A 240 7.53 -30.40 7.87
N ARG A 241 6.85 -30.68 8.98
CA ARG A 241 7.21 -30.17 10.31
C ARG A 241 7.62 -31.32 11.20
N ASP A 242 8.78 -31.19 11.83
CA ASP A 242 9.23 -32.10 12.88
C ASP A 242 8.44 -31.77 14.16
N VAL A 243 7.75 -32.76 14.74
CA VAL A 243 6.94 -32.62 15.97
C VAL A 243 7.52 -33.52 17.07
N ARG A 244 7.09 -33.33 18.34
CA ARG A 244 7.63 -34.08 19.49
C ARG A 244 7.59 -35.60 19.30
N GLU A 245 6.59 -36.10 18.59
CA GLU A 245 6.51 -37.51 18.16
C GLU A 245 6.38 -37.60 16.63
N GLY A 246 7.53 -37.77 15.96
CA GLY A 246 7.57 -38.04 14.53
C GLY A 246 7.45 -36.79 13.65
N LEU A 247 6.65 -36.89 12.60
CA LEU A 247 6.63 -35.95 11.50
C LEU A 247 5.20 -35.66 11.07
N ALA A 248 4.92 -34.38 10.86
CA ALA A 248 3.64 -33.90 10.36
C ALA A 248 3.77 -33.35 8.95
N ILE A 249 2.86 -33.76 8.07
CA ILE A 249 2.62 -33.13 6.77
C ILE A 249 1.45 -32.18 6.94
N VAL A 250 1.68 -30.88 6.77
CA VAL A 250 0.64 -29.86 6.87
C VAL A 250 0.53 -29.11 5.55
N PRO A 251 -0.66 -28.65 5.15
CA PRO A 251 -0.78 -27.69 4.05
C PRO A 251 0.13 -26.50 4.32
N ARG A 252 0.90 -26.11 3.29
CA ARG A 252 1.76 -24.94 3.36
C ARG A 252 0.87 -23.71 3.41
N ALA A 253 0.88 -22.99 4.53
CA ALA A 253 0.38 -21.62 4.55
C ALA A 253 1.15 -20.85 3.47
N THR A 254 0.45 -20.24 2.52
CA THR A 254 1.08 -19.32 1.58
C THR A 254 1.58 -18.13 2.38
N SER A 255 2.85 -18.17 2.77
CA SER A 255 3.56 -16.97 3.18
C SER A 255 3.45 -15.99 2.01
N ALA A 256 2.99 -14.76 2.29
CA ALA A 256 3.20 -13.66 1.36
C ALA A 256 4.64 -13.70 0.86
N PRO A 257 4.92 -13.36 -0.42
CA PRO A 257 6.26 -13.37 -0.96
C PRO A 257 7.22 -12.69 0.02
N SER A 258 8.16 -13.46 0.55
CA SER A 258 9.30 -12.91 1.26
C SER A 258 10.18 -12.20 0.24
N ASP A 259 10.45 -10.92 0.47
CA ASP A 259 11.49 -10.12 -0.16
C ASP A 259 11.47 -10.01 -1.69
N MET A 260 10.66 -9.06 -2.18
CA MET A 260 10.99 -8.32 -3.40
C MET A 260 11.11 -6.81 -3.08
N GLY A 261 11.72 -6.43 -1.95
CA GLY A 261 12.07 -5.02 -1.65
C GLY A 261 10.98 -3.98 -1.97
N VAL A 262 9.70 -4.33 -1.82
CA VAL A 262 8.60 -3.48 -2.27
C VAL A 262 8.31 -2.47 -1.19
N LEU A 263 8.34 -1.20 -1.55
CA LEU A 263 8.25 -0.08 -0.62
C LEU A 263 6.79 0.35 -0.46
N HIS A 264 6.37 0.67 0.77
CA HIS A 264 4.98 1.03 1.10
C HIS A 264 4.84 2.52 1.45
N SER A 265 5.94 3.13 1.82
CA SER A 265 6.06 4.54 2.17
C SER A 265 7.48 5.01 1.84
N SER A 266 7.71 6.33 1.89
CA SER A 266 9.07 6.84 1.71
C SER A 266 10.02 6.43 2.86
N ASP A 267 9.47 6.19 4.06
CA ASP A 267 10.24 5.78 5.24
C ASP A 267 10.85 4.38 5.12
N ASP A 268 10.33 3.55 4.22
CA ASP A 268 10.90 2.23 3.94
C ASP A 268 12.22 2.33 3.15
N VAL A 269 12.51 3.49 2.56
CA VAL A 269 13.77 3.73 1.82
C VAL A 269 14.85 4.18 2.80
N PRO A 270 15.99 3.45 2.88
CA PRO A 270 17.15 3.92 3.64
C PRO A 270 17.55 5.32 3.20
N SER A 271 17.71 6.21 4.18
CA SER A 271 18.11 7.59 3.92
C SER A 271 19.63 7.71 3.90
N PHE A 272 20.19 8.00 2.73
CA PHE A 272 21.60 8.32 2.52
C PHE A 272 21.88 9.82 2.57
N LEU A 273 20.88 10.62 2.97
CA LEU A 273 21.02 12.07 3.04
C LEU A 273 22.20 12.51 3.90
N GLU A 274 22.59 11.78 4.95
CA GLU A 274 23.73 12.12 5.82
C GLU A 274 25.07 11.54 5.35
N GLU A 275 25.05 10.62 4.39
CA GLU A 275 26.26 9.97 3.87
C GLU A 275 27.06 10.91 2.93
N PRO A 276 28.37 10.66 2.75
CA PRO A 276 29.21 11.40 1.80
C PRO A 276 28.68 11.35 0.37
N ASP A 277 29.00 12.37 -0.43
CA ASP A 277 28.68 12.37 -1.86
C ASP A 277 29.51 11.30 -2.60
N GLU A 278 28.84 10.38 -3.28
CA GLU A 278 29.44 9.35 -4.12
C GLU A 278 29.45 9.76 -5.60
N PHE A 279 28.41 10.44 -6.05
CA PHE A 279 28.23 10.91 -7.43
C PHE A 279 28.24 12.43 -7.51
N ASP A 280 28.43 12.95 -8.72
CA ASP A 280 28.29 14.39 -8.96
C ASP A 280 26.79 14.74 -9.08
N PHE A 281 26.00 13.84 -9.69
CA PHE A 281 24.54 13.97 -9.82
C PHE A 281 23.79 12.70 -9.44
N SER A 282 22.69 12.86 -8.70
CA SER A 282 21.60 11.89 -8.62
C SER A 282 20.43 12.41 -9.47
N VAL A 283 20.16 11.74 -10.59
CA VAL A 283 18.95 12.02 -11.38
C VAL A 283 17.85 11.11 -10.88
N ILE A 284 16.76 11.70 -10.39
CA ILE A 284 15.61 10.98 -9.84
C ILE A 284 14.47 11.09 -10.86
N LEU A 285 14.10 9.96 -11.43
CA LEU A 285 12.98 9.83 -12.36
C LEU A 285 11.80 9.18 -11.63
N THR A 286 10.68 9.87 -11.51
CA THR A 286 9.47 9.32 -10.86
C THR A 286 8.38 9.08 -11.88
N GLY A 287 7.81 7.89 -11.94
CA GLY A 287 6.75 7.56 -12.89
C GLY A 287 5.69 6.62 -12.32
N ARG A 288 4.53 6.59 -12.99
CA ARG A 288 3.44 5.68 -12.69
C ARG A 288 2.64 5.36 -13.96
N ASP A 289 2.54 4.09 -14.30
CA ASP A 289 1.78 3.61 -15.47
C ASP A 289 2.14 4.41 -16.76
N ASP A 290 3.44 4.68 -16.95
CA ASP A 290 4.02 5.39 -18.10
C ASP A 290 5.35 4.74 -18.51
N LEU A 291 5.30 3.43 -18.79
CA LEU A 291 6.49 2.66 -19.17
C LEU A 291 7.24 3.26 -20.37
N GLU A 292 6.53 3.78 -21.37
CA GLU A 292 7.18 4.39 -22.54
C GLU A 292 7.90 5.70 -22.19
N GLY A 293 7.26 6.58 -21.40
CA GLY A 293 7.88 7.80 -20.91
C GLY A 293 9.07 7.53 -20.00
N LEU A 294 8.95 6.55 -19.10
CA LEU A 294 10.03 6.09 -18.23
C LEU A 294 11.23 5.58 -19.04
N ARG A 295 11.01 4.70 -20.02
CA ARG A 295 12.07 4.19 -20.90
C ARG A 295 12.77 5.32 -21.64
N ARG A 296 12.02 6.22 -22.27
CA ARG A 296 12.56 7.34 -23.02
C ARG A 296 13.42 8.26 -22.15
N ALA A 297 12.88 8.71 -21.02
CA ALA A 297 13.59 9.61 -20.11
C ALA A 297 14.83 8.93 -19.49
N ALA A 298 14.71 7.67 -19.04
CA ALA A 298 15.83 6.91 -18.49
C ALA A 298 16.95 6.71 -19.52
N SER A 299 16.61 6.31 -20.76
CA SER A 299 17.60 6.17 -21.83
C SER A 299 18.29 7.50 -22.17
N ALA A 300 17.54 8.61 -22.20
CA ALA A 300 18.10 9.94 -22.44
C ALA A 300 19.09 10.35 -21.34
N VAL A 301 18.77 10.09 -20.07
CA VAL A 301 19.67 10.36 -18.94
C VAL A 301 20.91 9.46 -19.00
N LEU A 302 20.76 8.15 -19.22
CA LEU A 302 21.89 7.21 -19.21
C LEU A 302 22.88 7.42 -20.36
N ALA A 303 22.39 7.94 -21.49
CA ALA A 303 23.21 8.33 -22.62
C ALA A 303 24.08 9.57 -22.34
N GLN A 304 23.77 10.32 -21.27
CA GLN A 304 24.40 11.59 -20.96
C GLN A 304 25.14 11.50 -19.63
N SER A 305 26.46 11.65 -19.69
CA SER A 305 27.27 11.85 -18.48
C SER A 305 27.81 13.27 -18.39
N ASP A 306 27.98 13.97 -19.51
CA ASP A 306 28.61 15.30 -19.60
C ASP A 306 29.96 15.39 -18.86
N GLY A 307 30.68 14.26 -18.75
CA GLY A 307 31.93 14.16 -17.98
C GLY A 307 31.76 14.00 -16.47
N HIS A 308 30.52 13.91 -15.99
CA HIS A 308 30.15 13.71 -14.59
C HIS A 308 29.91 12.25 -14.24
N ARG A 309 30.13 11.91 -12.97
CA ARG A 309 29.67 10.65 -12.37
C ARG A 309 28.20 10.80 -12.01
N ILE A 310 27.36 9.96 -12.62
CA ILE A 310 25.91 10.02 -12.44
C ILE A 310 25.37 8.70 -11.88
N GLU A 311 24.35 8.80 -11.05
CA GLU A 311 23.42 7.72 -10.75
C GLU A 311 22.00 8.10 -11.22
N LEU A 312 21.24 7.10 -11.65
CA LEU A 312 19.83 7.25 -12.03
C LEU A 312 18.98 6.47 -11.04
N ILE A 313 18.16 7.17 -10.27
CA ILE A 313 17.22 6.59 -9.32
C ILE A 313 15.83 6.63 -9.94
N ILE A 314 15.26 5.48 -10.28
CA ILE A 314 13.92 5.39 -10.84
C ILE A 314 12.95 4.95 -9.76
N VAL A 315 11.98 5.81 -9.46
CA VAL A 315 10.90 5.53 -8.51
C VAL A 315 9.63 5.17 -9.29
N ASP A 316 9.29 3.88 -9.27
CA ASP A 316 7.98 3.39 -9.71
C ASP A 316 6.95 3.58 -8.60
N ASN A 317 6.06 4.55 -8.77
CA ASN A 317 5.03 4.92 -7.82
C ASN A 317 3.77 4.05 -7.97
N GLY A 318 3.96 2.73 -8.00
CA GLY A 318 2.90 1.72 -8.00
C GLY A 318 2.26 1.49 -9.37
N SER A 319 3.08 1.30 -10.41
CA SER A 319 2.63 0.97 -11.75
C SER A 319 2.08 -0.45 -11.87
N SER A 320 1.30 -0.67 -12.93
CA SER A 320 0.63 -1.92 -13.28
C SER A 320 0.76 -2.28 -14.77
N ASP A 321 1.60 -1.55 -15.50
CA ASP A 321 1.78 -1.61 -16.96
C ASP A 321 3.03 -2.39 -17.41
N GLY A 322 3.63 -3.19 -16.52
CA GLY A 322 4.87 -3.91 -16.77
C GLY A 322 6.15 -3.14 -16.42
N THR A 323 6.03 -1.94 -15.82
CA THR A 323 7.18 -1.14 -15.35
C THR A 323 8.10 -1.92 -14.40
N ALA A 324 7.55 -2.68 -13.46
CA ALA A 324 8.36 -3.45 -12.50
C ALA A 324 9.29 -4.48 -13.19
N ASP A 325 8.79 -5.20 -14.20
CA ASP A 325 9.57 -6.19 -14.94
C ASP A 325 10.70 -5.52 -15.72
N TRP A 326 10.40 -4.39 -16.37
CA TRP A 326 11.40 -3.61 -17.09
C TRP A 326 12.48 -3.03 -16.15
N LEU A 327 12.10 -2.53 -14.97
CA LEU A 327 13.05 -2.04 -13.98
C LEU A 327 13.97 -3.15 -13.45
N PHE A 328 13.41 -4.34 -13.25
CA PHE A 328 14.20 -5.51 -12.89
C PHE A 328 15.25 -5.80 -13.97
N GLU A 329 14.87 -5.84 -15.24
CA GLU A 329 15.82 -6.05 -16.35
C GLU A 329 16.87 -4.94 -16.45
N LEU A 330 16.46 -3.67 -16.33
CA LEU A 330 17.36 -2.52 -16.45
C LEU A 330 18.43 -2.51 -15.36
N THR A 331 18.05 -2.79 -14.11
CA THR A 331 19.00 -2.82 -12.98
C THR A 331 20.00 -3.98 -13.06
N GLN A 332 19.73 -5.03 -13.85
CA GLN A 332 20.71 -6.06 -14.14
C GLN A 332 21.70 -5.67 -15.25
N GLN A 333 21.37 -4.65 -16.05
CA GLN A 333 22.16 -4.21 -17.22
C GLN A 333 22.95 -2.94 -16.96
N GLU A 334 22.47 -2.07 -16.07
CA GLU A 334 23.05 -0.76 -15.80
C GLU A 334 23.32 -0.58 -14.30
N ASP A 335 24.59 -0.73 -13.90
CA ASP A 335 25.04 -0.57 -12.51
C ASP A 335 24.79 0.84 -11.95
N ARG A 336 24.59 1.83 -12.82
CA ARG A 336 24.27 3.22 -12.46
C ARG A 336 22.80 3.41 -12.08
N VAL A 337 21.94 2.41 -12.30
CA VAL A 337 20.50 2.51 -12.08
C VAL A 337 20.11 1.87 -10.76
N ARG A 338 19.38 2.63 -9.95
CA ARG A 338 18.70 2.13 -8.75
C ARG A 338 17.19 2.21 -8.96
N ALA A 339 16.51 1.08 -8.90
CA ALA A 339 15.05 1.03 -8.94
C ALA A 339 14.46 1.01 -7.53
N ILE A 340 13.40 1.78 -7.33
CA ILE A 340 12.60 1.86 -6.11
C ILE A 340 11.16 1.61 -6.54
N THR A 341 10.63 0.43 -6.20
CA THR A 341 9.28 0.02 -6.61
C THR A 341 8.33 0.08 -5.44
N CYS A 342 7.27 0.88 -5.57
CA CYS A 342 6.20 0.97 -4.59
C CYS A 342 5.10 -0.06 -4.90
N ASP A 343 4.47 -0.66 -3.89
CA ASP A 343 3.39 -1.64 -4.15
C ASP A 343 2.04 -1.02 -4.53
N HIS A 344 1.93 0.30 -4.37
CA HIS A 344 0.77 1.11 -4.73
C HIS A 344 1.19 2.56 -4.97
N ASN A 345 0.24 3.40 -5.43
CA ASN A 345 0.47 4.83 -5.55
C ASN A 345 0.49 5.49 -4.16
N ILE A 346 1.70 5.74 -3.65
CA ILE A 346 1.95 6.40 -2.36
C ILE A 346 1.80 7.93 -2.46
N GLY A 347 1.67 8.46 -3.69
CA GLY A 347 1.54 9.88 -3.99
C GLY A 347 2.87 10.52 -4.34
N ILE A 348 2.83 11.55 -5.20
CA ILE A 348 4.04 12.17 -5.78
C ILE A 348 5.02 12.74 -4.75
N GLY A 349 4.54 13.33 -3.65
CA GLY A 349 5.42 13.84 -2.59
C GLY A 349 6.22 12.72 -1.92
N ALA A 350 5.55 11.63 -1.54
CA ALA A 350 6.19 10.46 -0.96
C ALA A 350 7.12 9.77 -1.98
N ALA A 351 6.71 9.65 -3.25
CA ALA A 351 7.53 9.05 -4.30
C ALA A 351 8.81 9.86 -4.58
N ARG A 352 8.73 11.20 -4.65
CA ARG A 352 9.92 12.05 -4.77
C ARG A 352 10.81 11.93 -3.53
N ASN A 353 10.23 11.83 -2.33
CA ASN A 353 10.99 11.57 -1.10
C ASN A 353 11.73 10.23 -1.11
N CYS A 354 11.17 9.16 -1.71
CA CYS A 354 11.90 7.90 -1.90
C CYS A 354 13.21 8.14 -2.67
N GLY A 355 13.15 8.89 -3.77
CA GLY A 355 14.32 9.25 -4.55
C GLY A 355 15.30 10.13 -3.77
N LEU A 356 14.80 11.14 -3.04
CA LEU A 356 15.63 12.04 -2.25
C LEU A 356 16.38 11.32 -1.14
N ARG A 357 15.72 10.39 -0.45
CA ARG A 357 16.35 9.54 0.57
C ARG A 357 17.45 8.67 -0.03
N ALA A 358 17.21 8.13 -1.23
CA ALA A 358 18.14 7.25 -1.90
C ALA A 358 19.37 7.95 -2.49
N ALA A 359 19.29 9.27 -2.76
CA ALA A 359 20.32 10.02 -3.46
C ALA A 359 21.66 10.15 -2.71
N THR A 360 22.76 9.85 -3.42
CA THR A 360 24.15 10.02 -2.96
C THR A 360 24.96 11.00 -3.83
N GLY A 361 24.32 11.74 -4.73
CA GLY A 361 24.95 12.74 -5.60
C GLY A 361 25.06 14.12 -4.96
N THR A 362 26.06 14.90 -5.36
CA THR A 362 26.24 16.28 -4.86
C THR A 362 25.05 17.18 -5.24
N ILE A 363 24.56 17.02 -6.48
CA ILE A 363 23.38 17.69 -7.00
C ILE A 363 22.28 16.66 -7.25
N VAL A 364 21.07 16.96 -6.81
CA VAL A 364 19.86 16.19 -7.14
C VAL A 364 19.16 16.84 -8.31
N VAL A 365 18.71 16.03 -9.27
CA VAL A 365 17.84 16.45 -10.37
C VAL A 365 16.55 15.64 -10.31
N LEU A 366 15.44 16.25 -9.91
CA LEU A 366 14.12 15.67 -10.02
C LEU A 366 13.62 15.84 -11.45
N LEU A 367 13.31 14.74 -12.12
CA LEU A 367 12.91 14.70 -13.53
C LEU A 367 11.54 14.02 -13.67
N ASP A 368 10.66 14.65 -14.45
CA ASP A 368 9.38 14.08 -14.85
C ASP A 368 9.50 13.24 -16.13
N THR A 369 8.65 12.21 -16.31
CA THR A 369 8.67 11.33 -17.49
C THR A 369 8.30 12.04 -18.79
N SER A 370 7.67 13.22 -18.70
CA SER A 370 7.37 14.09 -19.84
C SER A 370 8.57 14.90 -20.35
N VAL A 371 9.73 14.82 -19.70
CA VAL A 371 10.94 15.52 -20.12
C VAL A 371 12.00 14.54 -20.60
N GLU A 372 12.54 14.80 -21.78
CA GLU A 372 13.69 14.08 -22.34
C GLU A 372 14.88 15.05 -22.40
N PRO A 373 15.83 14.97 -21.46
CA PRO A 373 17.04 15.79 -21.52
C PRO A 373 17.86 15.50 -22.77
N THR A 374 18.61 16.48 -23.24
CA THR A 374 19.51 16.41 -24.40
C THR A 374 20.84 17.12 -24.09
N ASP A 375 21.79 17.08 -25.02
CA ASP A 375 23.20 17.51 -24.93
C ASP A 375 23.56 18.53 -23.83
N GLU A 376 24.49 18.19 -22.91
CA GLU A 376 25.08 19.11 -21.91
C GLU A 376 24.12 19.65 -20.82
N PHE A 377 22.95 19.07 -20.59
CA PHE A 377 22.01 19.60 -19.57
C PHE A 377 22.58 19.58 -18.14
N LEU A 378 23.36 18.57 -17.76
CA LEU A 378 23.92 18.47 -16.40
C LEU A 378 24.98 19.55 -16.16
N LYS A 379 25.80 19.82 -17.18
CA LYS A 379 26.81 20.87 -17.14
C LYS A 379 26.19 22.26 -16.95
N GLN A 380 25.09 22.55 -17.64
CA GLN A 380 24.37 23.82 -17.45
C GLN A 380 23.76 23.94 -16.06
N ILE A 381 23.22 22.85 -15.51
CA ILE A 381 22.72 22.80 -14.13
C ILE A 381 23.85 23.05 -13.12
N ALA A 382 25.02 22.43 -13.29
CA ALA A 382 26.17 22.65 -12.42
C ALA A 382 26.59 24.13 -12.37
N VAL A 383 26.71 24.77 -13.54
CA VAL A 383 27.05 26.20 -13.64
C VAL A 383 26.01 27.08 -12.95
N ALA A 384 24.72 26.77 -13.10
CA ALA A 384 23.65 27.55 -12.48
C ALA A 384 23.63 27.47 -10.95
N LEU A 385 24.17 26.39 -10.37
CA LEU A 385 24.24 26.16 -8.92
C LEU A 385 25.59 26.54 -8.29
N GLU A 386 26.59 26.91 -9.09
CA GLU A 386 27.97 27.18 -8.64
C GLU A 386 28.07 28.36 -7.65
N ASP A 387 27.21 29.37 -7.79
CA ASP A 387 27.25 30.59 -6.97
C ASP A 387 26.92 30.37 -5.48
N GLY A 388 26.39 29.21 -5.13
CA GLY A 388 26.08 28.81 -3.77
C GLY A 388 24.90 29.54 -3.10
N THR A 389 24.31 30.53 -3.75
CA THR A 389 23.14 31.30 -3.30
C THR A 389 21.85 30.86 -3.97
N THR A 390 21.97 30.15 -5.09
CA THR A 390 20.85 29.53 -5.80
C THR A 390 20.44 28.25 -5.07
N GLY A 391 19.17 28.19 -4.70
CA GLY A 391 18.58 27.06 -3.99
C GLY A 391 18.10 25.99 -4.96
N ILE A 392 17.42 26.42 -6.03
CA ILE A 392 16.81 25.52 -7.00
C ILE A 392 16.84 26.12 -8.40
N VAL A 393 17.05 25.26 -9.39
CA VAL A 393 17.09 25.60 -10.81
C VAL A 393 16.21 24.69 -11.64
N GLY A 394 15.69 25.19 -12.75
CA GLY A 394 14.99 24.39 -13.75
C GLY A 394 14.77 25.17 -15.04
N PRO A 395 14.15 24.55 -16.06
CA PRO A 395 13.93 25.20 -17.35
C PRO A 395 12.74 26.17 -17.36
N PHE A 396 11.75 25.96 -16.48
CA PHE A 396 10.51 26.71 -16.45
C PHE A 396 10.25 27.23 -15.04
N GLY A 397 9.64 28.41 -14.96
CA GLY A 397 9.34 29.04 -13.69
C GLY A 397 8.20 30.02 -13.81
N VAL A 398 7.63 30.33 -12.64
CA VAL A 398 6.44 31.17 -12.51
C VAL A 398 6.64 32.22 -11.44
N ASN A 399 5.93 33.34 -11.59
CA ASN A 399 5.85 34.41 -10.60
C ASN A 399 4.40 34.63 -10.15
N SER A 400 4.24 35.17 -8.95
CA SER A 400 2.94 35.53 -8.39
C SER A 400 2.99 36.92 -7.78
N GLU A 401 1.85 37.61 -7.80
CA GLU A 401 1.67 38.87 -7.05
C GLU A 401 1.03 38.65 -5.68
N ASP A 402 0.30 37.53 -5.49
CA ASP A 402 -0.63 37.37 -4.37
C ASP A 402 -0.68 35.95 -3.76
N MET A 403 0.20 35.04 -4.19
CA MET A 403 0.22 33.60 -3.84
C MET A 403 -0.97 32.78 -4.35
N ARG A 404 -1.89 33.38 -5.12
CA ARG A 404 -3.10 32.71 -5.62
C ARG A 404 -3.00 32.42 -7.10
N GLU A 405 -2.45 33.36 -7.86
CA GLU A 405 -2.26 33.25 -9.31
C GLU A 405 -0.77 33.24 -9.63
N PHE A 406 -0.36 32.27 -10.45
CA PHE A 406 1.03 32.09 -10.88
C PHE A 406 1.08 32.13 -12.40
N GLU A 407 1.94 32.98 -12.95
CA GLU A 407 2.11 33.19 -14.39
C GLU A 407 3.55 32.85 -14.81
N ASP A 408 3.70 32.35 -16.04
CA ASP A 408 5.01 32.02 -16.63
C ASP A 408 5.97 33.22 -16.56
N ALA A 409 7.17 32.97 -16.04
CA ALA A 409 8.19 33.98 -15.85
C ALA A 409 9.41 33.72 -16.75
N PRO A 410 9.91 34.73 -17.48
CA PRO A 410 11.05 34.57 -18.40
C PRO A 410 12.41 34.47 -17.69
N GLY A 411 12.46 34.61 -16.36
CA GLY A 411 13.68 34.50 -15.56
C GLY A 411 14.61 35.73 -15.67
N PRO A 412 15.89 35.60 -15.23
CA PRO A 412 16.52 34.38 -14.73
C PRO A 412 16.18 34.03 -13.28
N GLU A 413 15.62 34.96 -12.50
CA GLU A 413 15.14 34.72 -11.13
C GLU A 413 13.61 34.66 -11.13
N VAL A 414 13.04 33.68 -10.43
CA VAL A 414 11.59 33.40 -10.39
C VAL A 414 11.10 33.16 -8.96
N ASP A 415 9.79 33.20 -8.72
CA ASP A 415 9.22 32.83 -7.43
C ASP A 415 9.25 31.31 -7.22
N ALA A 416 8.90 30.55 -8.25
CA ALA A 416 8.96 29.09 -8.21
C ALA A 416 9.42 28.47 -9.53
N VAL A 417 10.11 27.34 -9.43
CA VAL A 417 10.51 26.50 -10.57
C VAL A 417 9.47 25.41 -10.74
N GLU A 418 9.02 25.16 -11.97
CA GLU A 418 8.00 24.14 -12.24
C GLU A 418 8.56 22.72 -12.19
N GLY A 419 7.71 21.77 -11.78
CA GLY A 419 8.08 20.40 -11.45
C GLY A 419 8.51 19.47 -12.59
N TYR A 420 8.63 19.95 -13.82
CA TYR A 420 9.10 19.18 -14.98
C TYR A 420 10.56 18.75 -14.84
N LEU A 421 11.41 19.67 -14.38
CA LEU A 421 12.79 19.43 -14.00
C LEU A 421 13.16 20.43 -12.90
N MET A 422 13.56 19.92 -11.74
CA MET A 422 14.03 20.72 -10.61
C MET A 422 15.38 20.19 -10.14
N ALA A 423 16.41 21.03 -10.11
CA ALA A 423 17.73 20.65 -9.65
C ALA A 423 18.22 21.54 -8.50
N PHE A 424 18.86 20.92 -7.52
CA PHE A 424 19.35 21.60 -6.32
C PHE A 424 20.46 20.79 -5.66
N ARG A 425 21.28 21.44 -4.83
CA ARG A 425 22.32 20.75 -4.06
C ARG A 425 21.68 19.81 -3.05
N ARG A 426 22.16 18.56 -2.96
CA ARG A 426 21.64 17.55 -2.03
C ARG A 426 21.68 18.02 -0.58
N SER A 427 22.71 18.79 -0.21
CA SER A 427 22.84 19.38 1.13
C SER A 427 21.64 20.25 1.53
N LEU A 428 20.96 20.90 0.57
CA LEU A 428 19.79 21.73 0.84
C LEU A 428 18.57 20.91 1.29
N VAL A 429 18.51 19.61 0.99
CA VAL A 429 17.45 18.72 1.50
C VAL A 429 17.53 18.62 3.02
N ARG A 430 18.73 18.63 3.60
CA ARG A 430 18.93 18.62 5.06
C ARG A 430 18.47 19.92 5.71
N GLU A 431 18.68 21.02 5.00
CA GLU A 431 18.28 22.35 5.48
C GLU A 431 16.77 22.53 5.35
N VAL A 432 16.23 22.44 4.14
CA VAL A 432 14.82 22.70 3.82
C VAL A 432 13.89 21.60 4.32
N GLY A 433 14.35 20.35 4.28
CA GLY A 433 13.57 19.15 4.59
C GLY A 433 13.08 18.42 3.34
N LEU A 434 12.47 17.25 3.58
CA LEU A 434 11.77 16.48 2.56
C LEU A 434 10.45 17.18 2.14
N MET A 435 9.91 16.77 0.99
CA MET A 435 8.64 17.28 0.46
C MET A 435 7.45 16.88 1.33
N ASP A 436 6.38 17.70 1.39
CA ASP A 436 5.15 17.35 2.10
C ASP A 436 4.42 16.20 1.39
N GLU A 437 4.47 15.01 1.98
CA GLU A 437 3.90 13.78 1.42
C GLU A 437 2.37 13.80 1.29
N LYS A 438 1.71 14.76 1.92
CA LYS A 438 0.27 14.93 1.73
C LYS A 438 -0.06 15.37 0.31
N PHE A 439 0.90 15.91 -0.45
CA PHE A 439 0.77 16.19 -1.88
C PHE A 439 0.79 14.87 -2.66
N ARG A 440 -0.40 14.29 -2.87
CA ARG A 440 -0.56 13.04 -3.62
C ARG A 440 -0.61 13.25 -5.14
N PHE A 441 -0.92 14.47 -5.60
CA PHE A 441 -0.96 14.89 -7.01
C PHE A 441 0.11 15.96 -7.26
N TYR A 442 0.68 16.06 -8.46
CA TYR A 442 1.90 16.83 -8.72
C TYR A 442 1.72 18.35 -8.61
N ARG A 443 0.58 18.89 -9.04
CA ARG A 443 0.37 20.34 -9.06
C ARG A 443 0.51 20.97 -7.68
N HIS A 444 1.25 22.08 -7.62
CA HIS A 444 1.58 22.89 -6.44
C HIS A 444 2.61 22.28 -5.48
N LEU A 445 3.09 21.05 -5.70
CA LEU A 445 4.18 20.51 -4.90
C LEU A 445 5.52 21.20 -5.24
N ASP A 446 5.71 21.48 -6.52
CA ASP A 446 6.82 22.27 -7.05
C ASP A 446 6.86 23.70 -6.50
N LEU A 447 5.69 24.36 -6.41
CA LEU A 447 5.56 25.66 -5.77
C LEU A 447 5.89 25.60 -4.27
N ASP A 448 5.36 24.60 -3.56
CA ASP A 448 5.62 24.39 -2.13
C ASP A 448 7.12 24.24 -1.86
N TYR A 449 7.80 23.39 -2.63
CA TYR A 449 9.23 23.14 -2.42
C TYR A 449 10.10 24.32 -2.85
N SER A 450 9.72 25.02 -3.91
CA SER A 450 10.40 26.25 -4.36
C SER A 450 10.31 27.36 -3.30
N LEU A 451 9.14 27.58 -2.70
CA LEU A 451 9.00 28.59 -1.64
C LEU A 451 9.72 28.18 -0.36
N ALA A 452 9.79 26.88 -0.05
CA ALA A 452 10.58 26.38 1.08
C ALA A 452 12.08 26.70 0.95
N MET A 453 12.62 26.71 -0.28
CA MET A 453 13.99 27.19 -0.55
C MET A 453 14.13 28.69 -0.25
N ARG A 454 13.15 29.50 -0.67
CA ARG A 454 13.15 30.95 -0.43
C ARG A 454 12.98 31.32 1.04
N GLU A 455 12.20 30.55 1.81
CA GLU A 455 12.11 30.69 3.27
C GLU A 455 13.47 30.53 3.97
N ARG A 456 14.40 29.81 3.35
CA ARG A 456 15.79 29.66 3.84
C ARG A 456 16.77 30.67 3.24
N GLY A 457 16.27 31.66 2.50
CA GLY A 457 17.06 32.75 1.94
C GLY A 457 17.76 32.42 0.62
N TYR A 458 17.42 31.29 -0.01
CA TYR A 458 17.96 30.93 -1.32
C TYR A 458 17.15 31.52 -2.46
N ARG A 459 17.81 31.69 -3.62
CA ARG A 459 17.17 32.16 -4.86
C ARG A 459 16.69 31.01 -5.71
N ASN A 460 15.54 31.18 -6.35
CA ASN A 460 15.03 30.25 -7.36
C ASN A 460 15.32 30.84 -8.74
N ARG A 461 15.93 30.04 -9.62
CA ARG A 461 16.35 30.52 -10.94
C ARG A 461 15.92 29.58 -12.04
N ILE A 462 15.80 30.10 -13.25
CA ILE A 462 15.61 29.27 -14.43
C ILE A 462 16.79 29.36 -15.39
N VAL A 463 16.95 28.29 -16.16
CA VAL A 463 17.87 28.16 -17.29
C VAL A 463 17.01 27.93 -18.54
N PRO A 464 16.51 28.99 -19.21
CA PRO A 464 15.49 28.87 -20.25
C PRO A 464 15.92 28.01 -21.44
N ASP A 465 17.20 28.05 -21.79
CA ASP A 465 17.78 27.32 -22.93
C ASP A 465 18.34 25.94 -22.52
N LEU A 466 17.84 25.36 -21.42
CA LEU A 466 18.25 24.03 -20.99
C LEU A 466 17.87 23.02 -22.09
N PRO A 467 18.82 22.23 -22.60
CA PRO A 467 18.63 21.40 -23.78
C PRO A 467 17.76 20.20 -23.42
N LEU A 468 16.46 20.29 -23.72
CA LEU A 468 15.48 19.24 -23.45
C LEU A 468 14.37 19.21 -24.51
N ARG A 469 13.66 18.08 -24.59
CA ARG A 469 12.42 17.93 -25.35
C ARG A 469 11.26 17.65 -24.38
N ARG A 470 10.15 18.37 -24.57
CA ARG A 470 8.90 18.14 -23.83
C ARG A 470 8.00 17.18 -24.59
N HIS A 471 7.38 16.31 -23.82
CA HIS A 471 6.37 15.36 -24.26
C HIS A 471 5.06 15.63 -23.51
N ALA A 472 4.01 14.91 -23.89
CA ALA A 472 2.76 14.88 -23.16
C ALA A 472 2.99 14.44 -21.70
N HIS A 473 2.31 15.09 -20.76
CA HIS A 473 2.34 14.69 -19.35
C HIS A 473 1.26 13.65 -19.08
N THR A 474 1.65 12.39 -18.95
CA THR A 474 0.74 11.23 -18.88
C THR A 474 -0.32 11.35 -17.78
N ASP A 475 0.07 11.78 -16.57
CA ASP A 475 -0.86 12.00 -15.45
C ASP A 475 -1.90 13.10 -15.74
N TRP A 476 -1.54 14.10 -16.55
CA TRP A 476 -2.48 15.13 -16.98
C TRP A 476 -3.47 14.54 -17.99
N GLU A 477 -2.98 13.91 -19.05
CA GLU A 477 -3.83 13.42 -20.13
C GLU A 477 -4.79 12.31 -19.69
N ARG A 478 -4.36 11.43 -18.77
CA ARG A 478 -5.18 10.30 -18.30
C ARG A 478 -6.18 10.68 -17.22
N THR A 479 -5.93 11.74 -16.45
CA THR A 479 -6.83 12.14 -15.37
C THR A 479 -7.98 12.98 -15.95
N PRO A 480 -9.25 12.60 -15.75
CA PRO A 480 -10.40 13.41 -16.16
C PRO A 480 -10.33 14.83 -15.61
N GLU A 481 -10.84 15.81 -16.36
CA GLU A 481 -10.71 17.23 -16.03
C GLU A 481 -11.28 17.59 -14.64
N ASP A 482 -12.46 17.08 -14.31
CA ASP A 482 -13.12 17.26 -13.01
C ASP A 482 -12.29 16.69 -11.86
N GLU A 483 -11.66 15.53 -12.07
CA GLU A 483 -10.78 14.90 -11.10
C GLU A 483 -9.45 15.67 -10.97
N ARG A 484 -8.88 16.17 -12.07
CA ARG A 484 -7.70 17.05 -12.04
C ARG A 484 -7.97 18.29 -11.22
N ASP A 485 -9.11 18.93 -11.43
CA ASP A 485 -9.50 20.13 -10.69
C ASP A 485 -9.69 19.83 -9.20
N ARG A 486 -10.37 18.73 -8.87
CA ARG A 486 -10.56 18.30 -7.48
C ARG A 486 -9.23 18.05 -6.76
N LEU A 487 -8.32 17.32 -7.39
CA LEU A 487 -7.00 17.00 -6.82
C LEU A 487 -6.14 18.26 -6.69
N SER A 488 -6.13 19.11 -7.73
CA SER A 488 -5.39 20.38 -7.76
C SER A 488 -5.89 21.34 -6.69
N LYS A 489 -7.21 21.49 -6.54
CA LYS A 489 -7.83 22.37 -5.53
C LYS A 489 -7.47 21.95 -4.11
N ARG A 490 -7.41 20.64 -3.84
CA ARG A 490 -6.98 20.12 -2.52
C ARG A 490 -5.54 20.50 -2.21
N ASN A 491 -4.63 20.37 -3.18
CA ASN A 491 -3.24 20.77 -3.01
C ASN A 491 -3.11 22.29 -2.88
N PHE A 492 -3.84 23.05 -3.70
CA PHE A 492 -3.83 24.51 -3.66
C PHE A 492 -4.28 25.06 -2.30
N TYR A 493 -5.34 24.51 -1.69
CA TYR A 493 -5.72 24.93 -0.33
C TYR A 493 -4.68 24.58 0.72
N ARG A 494 -3.94 23.48 0.55
CA ARG A 494 -2.83 23.15 1.45
C ARG A 494 -1.69 24.16 1.29
N PHE A 495 -1.32 24.46 0.05
CA PHE A 495 -0.34 25.47 -0.30
C PHE A 495 -0.73 26.84 0.28
N LEU A 496 -1.94 27.34 0.01
CA LEU A 496 -2.43 28.62 0.53
C LEU A 496 -2.48 28.67 2.05
N LYS A 497 -2.82 27.56 2.71
CA LYS A 497 -2.80 27.49 4.18
C LYS A 497 -1.38 27.71 4.73
N LYS A 498 -0.36 27.27 4.01
CA LYS A 498 1.05 27.40 4.39
C LYS A 498 1.64 28.76 3.99
N TYR A 499 1.39 29.21 2.75
CA TYR A 499 2.07 30.34 2.13
C TYR A 499 1.20 31.54 1.80
N GLY A 500 -0.12 31.46 1.93
CA GLY A 500 -1.05 32.50 1.46
C GLY A 500 -0.92 33.87 2.13
N HIS A 501 -0.13 33.99 3.20
CA HIS A 501 0.18 35.24 3.87
C HIS A 501 1.66 35.65 3.73
N SER A 502 2.49 34.83 3.08
CA SER A 502 3.95 35.00 3.01
C SER A 502 4.37 35.73 1.73
N THR A 503 3.68 36.82 1.38
CA THR A 503 3.98 37.60 0.16
C THR A 503 5.38 38.22 0.18
N ASP A 504 6.02 38.30 1.33
CA ASP A 504 7.42 38.68 1.50
C ASP A 504 8.40 37.71 0.85
N LEU A 505 7.97 36.47 0.58
CA LEU A 505 8.75 35.50 -0.18
C LEU A 505 8.74 35.80 -1.69
N LEU A 506 7.79 36.56 -2.21
CA LEU A 506 7.69 36.86 -3.65
C LEU A 506 8.74 37.89 -4.09
N LEU A 507 9.20 37.78 -5.33
CA LEU A 507 10.07 38.74 -6.00
C LEU A 507 9.35 40.07 -6.23
N ALA A 508 8.08 39.98 -6.67
CA ALA A 508 7.20 41.12 -6.74
C ALA A 508 6.84 41.54 -5.31
N LYS A 509 7.49 42.59 -4.81
CA LYS A 509 7.06 43.22 -3.57
C LYS A 509 5.65 43.77 -3.78
N SER A 510 4.66 43.14 -3.15
CA SER A 510 3.34 43.73 -2.97
C SER A 510 3.51 45.17 -2.49
N LYS A 511 2.95 46.12 -3.26
CA LYS A 511 3.05 47.56 -3.00
C LYS A 511 2.28 47.98 -1.76
#